data_AF-A0A963E3B7-F1
#
_entry.id   AF-A0A963E3B7-F1
#
_cell.length_a   1.000
_cell.length_b   1.000
_cell.length_c   1.000
_cell.angle_alpha   90.00
_cell.angle_beta   90.00
_cell.angle_gamma   90.00
#
_symmetry.space_group_name_H-M   'P 1'
#
loop_
_entity.id
_entity.type
_entity.pdbx_description
1 polymer ?
#
loop_
_entity_poly.entity_id
_entity_poly.type
_entity_poly.pdbx_seq_one_letter_code
_entity_poly.pdbx_strand_id
1 'polypeptide(L)'
;GGFDVAYLTELDPMWHDDELTFILNPEVALFGNLAARAACAADCAAATAGFPLNTLFWCAGCQGSLYPLNGNVQAHIGGVQASSLEMTRLIAKMHREGLMWAASGEDGLCGYYPQPIMDKTGYKYHMLYPIPQTAQIAGKCCQPLGRSTILWGAGREFPFEGEDFA
;
A
#
# COMPACT_ATOMS: atom_id res chain seq x y z
N GLY A 1 2.74 -27.57 -2.20
CA GLY A 1 2.23 -26.19 -2.11
C GLY A 1 0.77 -26.24 -2.44
N GLY A 2 -0.09 -26.06 -1.44
CA GLY A 2 -1.50 -25.78 -1.68
C GLY A 2 -1.65 -24.32 -2.08
N PHE A 3 -2.65 -24.02 -2.92
CA PHE A 3 -3.12 -22.66 -3.09
C PHE A 3 -3.77 -22.24 -1.78
N ASP A 4 -3.20 -21.24 -1.10
CA ASP A 4 -3.75 -20.67 0.13
C ASP A 4 -4.27 -19.26 -0.18
N VAL A 5 -5.56 -19.05 0.09
CA VAL A 5 -6.18 -17.74 -0.01
C VAL A 5 -6.10 -17.13 1.38
N ALA A 6 -4.97 -16.48 1.67
CA ALA A 6 -4.68 -15.97 3.01
C ALA A 6 -5.66 -14.88 3.46
N TYR A 7 -6.30 -14.16 2.53
CA TYR A 7 -7.21 -13.05 2.87
C TYR A 7 -8.23 -12.78 1.75
N LEU A 8 -9.48 -12.48 2.13
CA LEU A 8 -10.58 -12.08 1.25
C LEU A 8 -11.26 -10.83 1.81
N THR A 9 -11.19 -9.72 1.08
CA THR A 9 -11.78 -8.43 1.48
C THR A 9 -13.30 -8.48 1.66
N GLU A 10 -13.99 -9.35 0.89
CA GLU A 10 -15.46 -9.52 0.95
C GLU A 10 -15.95 -10.16 2.25
N LEU A 11 -15.10 -10.97 2.90
CA LEU A 11 -15.45 -11.66 4.14
C LEU A 11 -15.02 -10.88 5.38
N ASP A 12 -14.23 -9.83 5.20
CA ASP A 12 -13.76 -9.02 6.31
C ASP A 12 -14.64 -7.77 6.52
N PRO A 13 -15.47 -7.75 7.58
CA PRO A 13 -16.29 -6.57 7.89
C PRO A 13 -15.43 -5.33 8.19
N MET A 14 -14.19 -5.51 8.67
CA MET A 14 -13.26 -4.42 8.93
C MET A 14 -12.68 -3.83 7.63
N TRP A 15 -12.90 -4.43 6.46
CA TRP A 15 -12.50 -3.82 5.19
C TRP A 15 -13.50 -2.78 4.69
N HIS A 16 -14.77 -2.90 5.09
CA HIS A 16 -15.87 -2.06 4.63
C HIS A 16 -16.30 -0.98 5.64
N ASP A 17 -15.83 -1.06 6.88
CA ASP A 17 -16.31 -0.21 7.99
C ASP A 17 -15.12 0.47 8.70
N ASP A 18 -15.13 1.81 8.71
CA ASP A 18 -14.07 2.64 9.30
C ASP A 18 -14.01 2.48 10.83
N GLU A 19 -15.17 2.32 11.48
CA GLU A 19 -15.31 2.17 12.93
C GLU A 19 -14.82 0.82 13.42
N LEU A 20 -15.11 -0.26 12.70
CA LEU A 20 -14.58 -1.59 13.02
C LEU A 20 -13.06 -1.64 12.82
N THR A 21 -12.55 -0.97 11.79
CA THR A 21 -11.11 -0.83 11.53
C THR A 21 -10.37 -0.17 12.69
N PHE A 22 -11.04 0.68 13.47
CA PHE A 22 -10.47 1.30 14.68
C PHE A 22 -10.02 0.27 15.73
N ILE A 23 -10.62 -0.92 15.76
CA ILE A 23 -10.20 -2.02 16.64
C ILE A 23 -8.78 -2.47 16.30
N LEU A 24 -8.44 -2.53 15.00
CA LEU A 24 -7.11 -2.94 14.56
C LEU A 24 -6.07 -1.83 14.69
N ASN A 25 -6.43 -0.60 14.32
CA ASN A 25 -5.50 0.55 14.29
C ASN A 25 -5.99 1.76 15.11
N PRO A 26 -6.05 1.66 16.45
CA PRO A 26 -6.50 2.77 17.30
C PRO A 26 -5.59 4.01 17.21
N GLU A 27 -4.33 3.83 16.82
CA GLU A 27 -3.37 4.92 16.62
C GLU A 27 -3.72 5.86 15.46
N VAL A 28 -4.72 5.53 14.63
CA VAL A 28 -5.24 6.45 13.59
C VAL A 28 -5.65 7.80 14.19
N ALA A 29 -6.10 7.82 15.45
CA ALA A 29 -6.42 9.05 16.16
C ALA A 29 -5.23 10.00 16.31
N LEU A 30 -4.00 9.46 16.39
CA LEU A 30 -2.78 10.26 16.48
C LEU A 30 -2.34 10.83 15.12
N PHE A 31 -2.63 10.12 14.03
CA PHE A 31 -2.16 10.47 12.69
C PHE A 31 -3.21 11.14 11.80
N GLY A 32 -4.41 11.40 12.33
CA GLY A 32 -5.47 12.15 11.65
C GLY A 32 -5.23 13.66 11.50
N ASN A 33 -4.14 14.20 12.07
CA ASN A 33 -3.86 15.63 12.09
C ASN A 33 -3.09 16.13 10.84
N LEU A 34 -3.10 17.46 10.63
CA LEU A 34 -2.46 18.09 9.46
C LEU A 34 -0.94 17.86 9.42
N ALA A 35 -0.27 17.87 10.56
CA ALA A 35 1.19 17.66 10.61
C ALA A 35 1.59 16.24 10.18
N ALA A 36 0.82 15.23 10.63
CA ALA A 36 1.03 13.83 10.25
C ALA A 36 0.78 13.61 8.75
N ARG A 37 -0.23 14.26 8.18
CA ARG A 37 -0.50 14.22 6.73
C ARG A 37 0.59 14.95 5.94
N ALA A 38 1.05 16.09 6.42
CA ALA A 38 2.14 16.84 5.79
C ALA A 38 3.46 16.04 5.79
N ALA A 39 3.72 15.24 6.83
CA ALA A 39 4.89 14.37 6.88
C ALA A 39 4.94 13.36 5.72
N CYS A 40 3.78 12.95 5.18
CA CYS A 40 3.73 12.03 4.03
C CYS A 40 4.30 12.64 2.73
N ALA A 41 4.43 13.97 2.64
CA ALA A 41 5.13 14.60 1.53
C ALA A 41 6.62 14.22 1.48
N ALA A 42 7.26 14.07 2.65
CA ALA A 42 8.65 13.60 2.72
C ALA A 42 8.77 12.12 2.27
N ASP A 43 7.81 11.29 2.67
CA ASP A 43 7.74 9.89 2.24
C ASP A 43 7.51 9.77 0.73
N CYS A 44 6.65 10.63 0.15
CA CYS A 44 6.44 10.70 -1.29
C CYS A 44 7.72 11.04 -2.07
N ALA A 45 8.48 12.03 -1.62
CA ALA A 45 9.75 12.40 -2.25
C ALA A 45 10.75 11.23 -2.19
N ALA A 46 10.88 10.58 -1.03
CA ALA A 46 11.76 9.44 -0.83
C ALA A 46 11.37 8.23 -1.70
N ALA A 47 10.09 7.83 -1.70
CA ALA A 47 9.57 6.72 -2.49
C ALA A 47 9.70 6.95 -4.00
N THR A 48 9.57 8.21 -4.45
CA THR A 48 9.75 8.59 -5.85
C THR A 48 11.22 8.46 -6.27
N ALA A 49 12.17 8.93 -5.46
CA ALA A 49 13.59 8.78 -5.76
C ALA A 49 14.04 7.31 -5.68
N GLY A 50 13.68 6.61 -4.60
CA GLY A 50 14.15 5.27 -4.28
C GLY A 50 13.03 4.43 -3.67
N PHE A 51 13.06 4.29 -2.36
CA PHE A 51 12.13 3.52 -1.54
C PHE A 51 11.49 4.42 -0.48
N PRO A 52 10.30 4.06 0.02
CA PRO A 52 9.63 4.80 1.09
C PRO A 52 10.41 4.73 2.41
N LEU A 53 10.11 5.67 3.30
CA LEU A 53 10.68 5.78 4.65
C LEU A 53 9.88 4.94 5.64
N ASN A 54 10.49 3.90 6.20
CA ASN A 54 9.85 3.04 7.21
C ASN A 54 9.54 3.75 8.53
N THR A 55 10.28 4.81 8.85
CA THR A 55 10.02 5.65 10.05
C THR A 55 8.65 6.33 10.00
N LEU A 56 8.13 6.59 8.79
CA LEU A 56 6.81 7.14 8.53
C LEU A 56 5.82 6.02 8.21
N PHE A 57 5.62 5.09 9.15
CA PHE A 57 4.82 3.88 8.94
C PHE A 57 3.34 4.16 8.65
N TRP A 58 2.81 5.32 9.05
CA TRP A 58 1.43 5.74 8.77
C TRP A 58 1.24 6.38 7.38
N CYS A 59 2.32 6.56 6.61
CA CYS A 59 2.29 7.14 5.28
C CYS A 59 2.48 6.07 4.20
N ALA A 60 1.70 6.22 3.12
CA ALA A 60 1.80 5.42 1.90
C ALA A 60 2.46 6.23 0.76
N GLY A 61 3.53 6.97 1.07
CA GLY A 61 4.22 7.85 0.14
C GLY A 61 3.30 8.83 -0.58
N CYS A 62 3.41 8.89 -1.90
CA CYS A 62 2.58 9.76 -2.75
C CYS A 62 1.12 9.33 -2.83
N GLN A 63 0.77 8.14 -2.31
CA GLN A 63 -0.62 7.68 -2.30
C GLN A 63 -1.43 8.25 -1.12
N GLY A 64 -0.76 8.91 -0.17
CA GLY A 64 -1.41 9.58 0.96
C GLY A 64 -1.22 8.85 2.29
N SER A 65 -2.26 8.93 3.14
CA SER A 65 -2.27 8.32 4.47
C SER A 65 -2.58 6.83 4.36
N LEU A 66 -1.78 6.01 5.04
CA LEU A 66 -2.03 4.58 5.13
C LEU A 66 -3.30 4.28 5.95
N TYR A 67 -3.58 5.06 6.99
CA TYR A 67 -4.79 4.87 7.80
C TYR A 67 -6.02 5.60 7.20
N PRO A 68 -7.24 5.08 7.45
CA PRO A 68 -7.57 3.76 8.04
C PRO A 68 -7.15 2.57 7.15
N LEU A 69 -6.90 1.39 7.75
CA LEU A 69 -6.49 0.17 7.03
C LEU A 69 -7.71 -0.56 6.42
N ASN A 70 -8.42 0.12 5.52
CA ASN A 70 -9.62 -0.41 4.89
C ASN A 70 -9.76 0.09 3.45
N GLY A 71 -10.82 -0.36 2.77
CA GLY A 71 -11.14 -0.07 1.37
C GLY A 71 -11.51 1.37 1.05
N ASN A 72 -11.58 2.26 2.05
CA ASN A 72 -12.21 3.56 1.90
C ASN A 72 -11.19 4.66 1.52
N VAL A 73 -11.26 5.13 0.27
CA VAL A 73 -10.40 6.22 -0.23
C VAL A 73 -11.20 7.52 -0.32
N GLN A 74 -11.08 8.34 0.73
CA GLN A 74 -11.78 9.64 0.84
C GLN A 74 -11.36 10.66 -0.24
N ALA A 75 -10.09 10.63 -0.66
CA ALA A 75 -9.56 11.52 -1.68
C ALA A 75 -8.58 10.75 -2.57
N HIS A 76 -8.88 10.69 -3.86
CA HIS A 76 -8.01 10.10 -4.88
C HIS A 76 -7.78 11.08 -6.02
N ILE A 77 -6.62 10.96 -6.65
CA ILE A 77 -6.24 11.78 -7.82
C ILE A 77 -6.57 11.03 -9.13
N GLY A 78 -6.59 9.69 -9.09
CA GLY A 78 -6.97 8.80 -10.19
C GLY A 78 -7.07 7.36 -9.70
N GLY A 79 -7.64 6.48 -10.51
CA GLY A 79 -7.87 5.07 -10.16
C GLY A 79 -6.57 4.32 -9.85
N VAL A 80 -5.53 4.50 -10.67
CA VAL A 80 -4.20 3.87 -10.45
C VAL A 80 -3.61 4.24 -9.07
N GLN A 81 -3.79 5.50 -8.68
CA GLN A 81 -3.33 6.05 -7.42
C GLN A 81 -4.11 5.43 -6.24
N ALA A 82 -5.44 5.39 -6.34
CA ALA A 82 -6.32 4.78 -5.34
C ALA A 82 -6.04 3.28 -5.16
N SER A 83 -5.99 2.50 -6.24
CA SER A 83 -5.74 1.06 -6.18
C SER A 83 -4.38 0.73 -5.58
N SER A 84 -3.36 1.55 -5.85
CA SER A 84 -2.05 1.38 -5.22
C SER A 84 -2.04 1.70 -3.72
N LEU A 85 -2.88 2.65 -3.27
CA LEU A 85 -3.08 2.92 -1.85
C LEU A 85 -3.72 1.70 -1.17
N GLU A 86 -4.80 1.19 -1.75
CA GLU A 86 -5.56 0.06 -1.21
C GLU A 86 -4.73 -1.20 -1.10
N MET A 87 -3.93 -1.50 -2.11
CA MET A 87 -2.94 -2.58 -2.05
C MET A 87 -1.96 -2.39 -0.89
N THR A 88 -1.47 -1.16 -0.67
CA THR A 88 -0.53 -0.87 0.43
C THR A 88 -1.22 -1.07 1.80
N ARG A 89 -2.47 -0.64 1.93
CA ARG A 89 -3.29 -0.84 3.14
C ARG A 89 -3.54 -2.31 3.42
N LEU A 90 -3.88 -3.08 2.39
CA LEU A 90 -4.11 -4.50 2.49
C LEU A 90 -2.88 -5.25 3.01
N ILE A 91 -1.69 -4.96 2.47
CA ILE A 91 -0.44 -5.58 2.96
C ILE A 91 -0.17 -5.19 4.41
N ALA A 92 -0.32 -3.91 4.75
CA ALA A 92 -0.14 -3.44 6.12
C ALA A 92 -1.13 -4.08 7.10
N LYS A 93 -2.38 -4.29 6.66
CA LYS A 93 -3.42 -4.99 7.43
C LYS A 93 -3.07 -6.45 7.66
N MET A 94 -2.66 -7.18 6.63
CA MET A 94 -2.23 -8.58 6.75
C MET A 94 -1.04 -8.76 7.69
N HIS A 95 -0.09 -7.83 7.69
CA HIS A 95 1.01 -7.83 8.67
C HIS A 95 0.49 -7.68 10.10
N ARG A 96 -0.47 -6.79 10.29
CA ARG A 96 -1.02 -6.47 11.60
C ARG A 96 -1.92 -7.56 12.18
N GLU A 97 -2.63 -8.26 11.31
CA GLU A 97 -3.42 -9.46 11.64
C GLU A 97 -2.56 -10.72 11.80
N GLY A 98 -1.26 -10.64 11.49
CA GLY A 98 -0.32 -11.76 11.60
C GLY A 98 -0.47 -12.81 10.49
N LEU A 99 -1.15 -12.47 9.39
CA LEU A 99 -1.26 -13.31 8.19
C LEU A 99 0.02 -13.25 7.36
N MET A 100 0.67 -12.08 7.32
CA MET A 100 1.97 -11.90 6.68
C MET A 100 3.11 -11.80 7.69
N TRP A 101 4.10 -12.65 7.52
CA TRP A 101 5.31 -12.70 8.34
C TRP A 101 6.49 -12.20 7.51
N ALA A 102 7.44 -11.54 8.18
CA ALA A 102 8.65 -11.07 7.53
C ALA A 102 9.68 -12.19 7.42
N ALA A 103 10.48 -12.13 6.34
CA ALA A 103 11.62 -13.01 6.08
C ALA A 103 12.84 -12.24 5.57
N SER A 104 12.84 -10.91 5.69
CA SER A 104 13.95 -10.05 5.25
C SER A 104 14.89 -9.71 6.40
N GLY A 105 16.16 -9.44 6.08
CA GLY A 105 17.16 -9.04 7.06
C GLY A 105 17.84 -10.20 7.79
N GLU A 106 18.65 -9.87 8.81
CA GLU A 106 19.41 -10.86 9.59
C GLU A 106 18.48 -11.78 10.40
N ASP A 107 17.39 -11.24 10.94
CA ASP A 107 16.38 -12.00 11.69
C ASP A 107 15.62 -13.01 10.82
N GLY A 108 15.53 -12.75 9.51
CA GLY A 108 14.90 -13.62 8.52
C GLY A 108 15.77 -14.79 8.03
N LEU A 109 17.05 -14.85 8.40
CA LEU A 109 17.98 -15.88 7.90
C LEU A 109 17.60 -17.29 8.33
N CYS A 110 17.03 -17.44 9.52
CA CYS A 110 16.72 -18.73 10.14
C CYS A 110 15.21 -19.07 10.12
N GLY A 111 14.37 -18.22 9.54
CA GLY A 111 12.94 -18.45 9.45
C GLY A 111 12.12 -17.17 9.34
N TYR A 112 10.80 -17.34 9.28
CA TYR A 112 9.86 -16.23 9.31
C TYR A 112 9.71 -15.69 10.73
N TYR A 113 9.59 -14.37 10.87
CA TYR A 113 9.32 -13.71 12.14
C TYR A 113 8.09 -12.79 12.05
N PRO A 114 7.33 -12.62 13.14
CA PRO A 114 6.16 -11.76 13.13
C PRO A 114 6.60 -10.29 12.99
N GLN A 115 5.98 -9.60 12.03
CA GLN A 115 6.22 -8.18 11.80
C GLN A 115 4.87 -7.45 11.74
N PRO A 116 4.36 -6.91 12.86
CA PRO A 116 3.06 -6.22 12.88
C PRO A 116 3.06 -4.87 12.13
N ILE A 117 4.21 -4.18 12.13
CA ILE A 117 4.41 -2.94 11.37
C ILE A 117 5.20 -3.31 10.12
N MET A 118 4.52 -3.25 8.97
CA MET A 118 5.09 -3.57 7.65
C MET A 118 6.38 -2.78 7.37
N ASP A 119 7.42 -3.48 6.93
CA ASP A 119 8.58 -2.85 6.28
C ASP A 119 8.23 -2.52 4.82
N LYS A 120 8.01 -1.24 4.54
CA LYS A 120 7.60 -0.77 3.20
C LYS A 120 8.68 -0.98 2.13
N THR A 121 9.95 -1.09 2.53
CA THR A 121 11.07 -1.25 1.59
C THR A 121 11.17 -2.66 1.02
N GLY A 122 10.57 -3.65 1.67
CA GLY A 122 10.53 -5.05 1.22
C GLY A 122 9.61 -5.29 0.03
N TYR A 123 8.73 -4.35 -0.31
CA TYR A 123 7.66 -4.55 -1.28
C TYR A 123 7.85 -3.77 -2.57
N LYS A 124 7.58 -4.46 -3.68
CA LYS A 124 7.43 -3.88 -5.01
C LYS A 124 6.25 -4.53 -5.70
N TYR A 125 5.55 -3.77 -6.53
CA TYR A 125 4.41 -4.26 -7.29
C TYR A 125 4.46 -3.77 -8.72
N HIS A 126 3.60 -4.40 -9.52
CA HIS A 126 3.38 -4.08 -10.91
C HIS A 126 1.88 -4.20 -11.18
N MET A 127 1.39 -3.34 -12.06
CA MET A 127 0.01 -3.39 -12.53
C MET A 127 -0.09 -4.42 -13.65
N LEU A 128 -1.12 -5.26 -13.60
CA LEU A 128 -1.40 -6.27 -14.65
C LEU A 128 -2.62 -5.88 -15.49
N TYR A 129 -3.64 -5.32 -14.84
CA TYR A 129 -4.88 -4.86 -15.44
C TYR A 129 -5.12 -3.38 -15.05
N PRO A 130 -5.70 -2.54 -15.91
CA PRO A 130 -6.25 -2.84 -17.24
C PRO A 130 -5.19 -2.80 -18.36
N ILE A 131 -4.12 -2.01 -18.20
CA ILE A 131 -2.95 -2.04 -19.10
C ILE A 131 -1.72 -2.49 -18.31
N PRO A 132 -1.07 -3.60 -18.69
CA PRO A 132 0.03 -4.16 -17.90
C PRO A 132 1.28 -3.26 -17.93
N GLN A 133 1.94 -3.19 -16.79
CA GLN A 133 3.25 -2.55 -16.63
C GLN A 133 4.37 -3.41 -17.22
N THR A 134 4.57 -3.38 -18.53
CA THR A 134 5.65 -4.15 -19.19
C THR A 134 6.90 -3.29 -19.48
N ALA A 135 6.72 -1.99 -19.68
CA ALA A 135 7.82 -1.08 -20.00
C ALA A 135 8.59 -0.63 -18.75
N GLN A 136 9.90 -0.44 -18.91
CA GLN A 136 10.71 0.25 -17.91
C GLN A 136 10.46 1.75 -17.98
N ILE A 137 9.99 2.33 -16.89
CA ILE A 137 9.72 3.77 -16.79
C ILE A 137 10.75 4.36 -15.82
N ALA A 138 11.49 5.37 -16.29
CA ALA A 138 12.66 5.91 -15.57
C ALA A 138 13.70 4.84 -15.18
N GLY A 139 13.93 3.86 -16.07
CA GLY A 139 14.87 2.76 -15.86
C GLY A 139 14.43 1.71 -14.83
N LYS A 140 13.18 1.76 -14.35
CA LYS A 140 12.64 0.81 -13.37
C LYS A 140 11.40 0.08 -13.93
N CYS A 141 11.33 -1.23 -13.72
CA CYS A 141 10.19 -2.05 -14.13
C CYS A 141 9.07 -2.04 -13.06
N CYS A 142 9.43 -2.33 -11.81
CA CYS A 142 8.46 -2.42 -10.69
C CYS A 142 8.40 -1.13 -9.86
N GLN A 143 7.24 -0.88 -9.27
CA GLN A 143 7.01 0.28 -8.41
C GLN A 143 7.17 -0.15 -6.94
N PRO A 144 8.09 0.48 -6.17
CA PRO A 144 8.05 0.38 -4.72
C PRO A 144 6.78 1.04 -4.18
N LEU A 145 6.37 0.64 -2.98
CA LEU A 145 5.23 1.23 -2.29
C LEU A 145 5.40 2.76 -2.17
N GLY A 146 4.31 3.49 -2.39
CA GLY A 146 4.29 4.95 -2.25
C GLY A 146 4.95 5.77 -3.36
N ARG A 147 5.44 5.16 -4.44
CA ARG A 147 6.02 5.91 -5.58
C ARG A 147 4.95 6.66 -6.37
N SER A 148 5.24 7.91 -6.74
CA SER A 148 4.35 8.75 -7.54
C SER A 148 3.86 8.05 -8.81
N THR A 149 2.52 7.99 -8.97
CA THR A 149 1.83 7.40 -10.12
C THR A 149 1.81 8.31 -11.35
N ILE A 150 2.22 9.57 -11.22
CA ILE A 150 2.12 10.59 -12.28
C ILE A 150 2.82 10.13 -13.58
N LEU A 151 3.98 9.48 -13.47
CA LEU A 151 4.74 9.03 -14.64
C LEU A 151 4.33 7.63 -15.11
N TRP A 152 4.22 6.68 -14.18
CA TRP A 152 4.04 5.28 -14.55
C TRP A 152 2.58 4.90 -14.76
N GLY A 153 1.65 5.56 -14.07
CA GLY A 153 0.21 5.33 -14.17
C GLY A 153 -0.47 6.11 -15.30
N ALA A 154 0.24 7.05 -15.93
CA ALA A 154 -0.30 7.84 -17.03
C ALA A 154 -0.75 6.94 -18.19
N GLY A 155 -2.00 7.13 -18.63
CA GLY A 155 -2.59 6.38 -19.74
C GLY A 155 -2.89 4.92 -19.44
N ARG A 156 -2.82 4.49 -18.18
CA ARG A 156 -3.25 3.15 -17.74
C ARG A 156 -4.68 3.09 -17.22
N GLU A 157 -5.29 4.25 -17.04
CA GLU A 157 -6.71 4.41 -16.76
C GLU A 157 -7.33 4.99 -18.03
N PHE A 158 -8.41 4.37 -18.51
CA PHE A 158 -9.09 4.80 -19.73
C PHE A 158 -10.60 4.54 -19.62
N PRO A 159 -11.43 5.42 -20.21
CA PRO A 159 -12.88 5.31 -20.07
C PRO A 159 -13.40 4.04 -20.74
N PHE A 160 -14.57 3.57 -20.27
CA PHE A 160 -15.35 2.41 -20.75
C PHE A 160 -14.99 1.04 -20.16
N GLU A 161 -13.70 0.71 -19.97
CA GLU A 161 -13.28 -0.61 -19.46
C GLU A 161 -12.06 -0.54 -18.52
N GLY A 162 -11.25 0.52 -18.61
CA GLY A 162 -10.01 0.68 -17.86
C GLY A 162 -10.14 1.44 -16.54
N GLU A 163 -11.31 1.38 -15.91
CA GLU A 163 -11.57 1.99 -14.59
C GLU A 163 -11.41 0.97 -13.45
N ASP A 164 -11.33 -0.32 -13.79
CA ASP A 164 -11.07 -1.41 -12.86
C ASP A 164 -9.57 -1.76 -12.86
N PHE A 165 -9.01 -2.07 -11.69
CA PHE A 165 -7.58 -2.33 -11.50
C PHE A 165 -7.31 -3.68 -10.78
N ALA A 166 -8.28 -4.60 -10.87
CA ALA A 166 -8.28 -5.92 -10.26
C ALA A 166 -7.68 -7.01 -11.17
#